data_AF-A0A968N5M4-F1
#
_entry.id   AF-A0A968N5M4-F1
#
_cell.length_a   1.000
_cell.length_b   1.000
_cell.length_c   1.000
_cell.angle_alpha   90.00
_cell.angle_beta   90.00
_cell.angle_gamma   90.00
#
_symmetry.space_group_name_H-M   'P 1'
#
loop_
_entity.id
_entity.type
_entity.pdbx_description
1 polymer ?
#
loop_
_entity_poly.entity_id
_entity_poly.type
_entity_poly.pdbx_seq_one_letter_code
_entity_poly.pdbx_strand_id
1 'polypeptide(L)' 'MSASTPTPKLPEPPLAFNDYAERLNGRAAMIGFVLALLSEALSGQGVLGWLGLRSSQISGLGRR' A
#
# COMPACT_ATOMS: atom_id res chain seq x y z
N MET A 1 31.40 -26.08 12.16
CA MET A 1 31.51 -24.91 11.27
C MET A 1 30.61 -25.17 10.06
N SER A 2 29.38 -24.67 10.06
CA SER A 2 28.46 -24.82 8.92
C SER A 2 28.82 -23.81 7.85
N ALA A 3 29.37 -24.28 6.73
CA ALA A 3 29.68 -23.44 5.58
C ALA A 3 28.37 -23.01 4.90
N SER A 4 28.05 -21.71 4.95
CA SER A 4 26.99 -21.11 4.13
C SER A 4 27.46 -21.07 2.69
N THR A 5 27.10 -22.09 1.89
CA THR A 5 27.28 -22.11 0.44
C THR A 5 26.76 -20.80 -0.16
N PRO A 6 27.60 -19.98 -0.82
CA PRO A 6 27.10 -18.81 -1.53
C PRO A 6 26.25 -19.32 -2.70
N THR A 7 24.94 -19.19 -2.59
CA THR A 7 24.02 -19.44 -3.70
C THR A 7 24.50 -18.64 -4.91
N PRO A 8 24.78 -19.28 -6.06
CA PRO A 8 25.24 -18.57 -7.25
C PRO A 8 24.19 -17.54 -7.64
N LYS A 9 24.56 -16.25 -7.56
CA LYS A 9 23.72 -15.12 -7.95
C LYS A 9 23.58 -15.12 -9.47
N LEU A 10 22.53 -15.77 -9.95
CA LEU A 10 22.08 -15.64 -11.33
C LEU A 10 21.82 -14.15 -11.60
N PRO A 11 22.04 -13.64 -12.83
CA PRO A 11 21.67 -12.28 -13.19
C PRO A 11 20.19 -12.09 -12.92
N GLU A 12 19.86 -11.39 -11.84
CA GLU A 12 18.47 -11.09 -11.51
C GLU A 12 17.90 -10.28 -12.66
N PRO A 13 16.78 -10.71 -13.27
CA PRO A 13 16.20 -9.96 -14.37
C PRO A 13 15.90 -8.55 -13.88
N PRO A 14 16.41 -7.49 -14.56
CA PRO A 14 16.39 -6.12 -14.07
C PRO A 14 14.99 -5.53 -13.87
N LEU A 15 13.95 -6.26 -14.30
CA LEU A 15 12.54 -5.87 -14.27
C LEU A 15 11.68 -6.76 -13.36
N ALA A 16 12.24 -7.77 -12.68
CA ALA A 16 11.51 -8.61 -11.74
C ALA A 16 11.59 -8.07 -10.31
N PHE A 17 10.71 -8.58 -9.43
CA PHE A 17 10.71 -8.33 -7.99
C PHE A 17 12.07 -8.71 -7.38
N ASN A 18 12.99 -7.75 -7.36
CA ASN A 18 14.30 -7.89 -6.71
C ASN A 18 14.23 -7.30 -5.29
N ASP A 19 15.12 -7.75 -4.39
CA ASP A 19 15.18 -7.34 -2.98
C ASP A 19 15.15 -5.80 -2.77
N TYR A 20 15.80 -5.05 -3.67
CA TYR A 20 15.77 -3.59 -3.67
C TYR A 20 14.37 -3.03 -3.96
N ALA A 21 13.68 -3.59 -4.95
CA ALA A 21 12.33 -3.18 -5.31
C ALA A 21 11.34 -3.49 -4.18
N GLU A 22 11.47 -4.64 -3.51
CA GLU A 22 10.64 -4.99 -2.35
C GLU A 22 10.82 -4.01 -1.19
N ARG A 23 12.08 -3.68 -0.85
CA ARG A 23 12.39 -2.71 0.20
C ARG A 23 11.89 -1.31 -0.14
N LEU A 24 12.02 -0.90 -1.41
CA LEU A 24 11.56 0.40 -1.87
C LEU A 24 10.03 0.49 -1.82
N ASN A 25 9.33 -0.53 -2.32
CA ASN A 25 7.86 -0.62 -2.28
C ASN A 25 7.33 -0.64 -0.85
N GLY A 26 7.99 -1.38 0.07
CA GLY A 26 7.62 -1.39 1.48
C GLY A 26 7.71 -0.01 2.14
N ARG A 27 8.78 0.76 1.85
CA ARG A 27 8.91 2.14 2.35
C ARG A 27 7.87 3.08 1.76
N ALA A 28 7.63 2.97 0.45
CA ALA A 28 6.59 3.75 -0.21
C ALA A 28 5.21 3.46 0.39
N ALA A 29 4.92 2.19 0.72
CA ALA A 29 3.68 1.79 1.38
C ALA A 29 3.55 2.38 2.80
N MET A 30 4.63 2.37 3.61
CA MET A 30 4.61 3.00 4.94
C MET A 30 4.32 4.50 4.85
N ILE A 31 4.97 5.21 3.92
CA ILE A 31 4.73 6.64 3.70
C ILE A 31 3.30 6.88 3.22
N GLY A 32 2.83 6.11 2.25
CA GLY A 32 1.46 6.20 1.72
C GLY A 32 0.41 5.96 2.80
N PHE A 33 0.63 5.02 3.72
CA PHE A 33 -0.26 4.75 4.83
C PHE A 33 -0.33 5.90 5.84
N VAL A 34 0.82 6.48 6.22
CA VAL A 34 0.83 7.65 7.12
C VAL A 34 0.15 8.85 6.47
N LEU A 35 0.42 9.11 5.19
CA LEU A 35 -0.23 10.19 4.45
C LEU A 35 -1.74 9.96 4.32
N ALA A 36 -2.18 8.72 4.12
CA ALA A 36 -3.60 8.35 4.11
C ALA A 36 -4.27 8.69 5.45
N LEU A 37 -3.68 8.31 6.59
CA LEU A 37 -4.20 8.65 7.92
C LEU A 37 -4.22 10.16 8.18
N LEU A 38 -3.16 10.86 7.81
CA LEU A 38 -3.07 12.31 7.97
C LEU A 38 -4.14 13.02 7.13
N SER A 39 -4.33 12.56 5.89
CA SER A 39 -5.34 13.13 4.98
C SER A 39 -6.76 12.90 5.50
N GLU A 40 -7.04 11.72 6.06
CA GLU A 40 -8.32 11.42 6.72
C GLU A 40 -8.55 12.31 7.95
N ALA A 41 -7.53 12.49 8.79
CA ALA A 41 -7.61 13.34 9.97
C ALA A 41 -7.84 14.83 9.63
N LEU A 42 -7.20 15.34 8.57
CA LEU A 42 -7.36 16.73 8.13
C LEU A 42 -8.68 16.96 7.38
N SER A 43 -9.07 16.02 6.51
CA SER A 43 -10.26 16.15 5.66
C SER A 43 -11.55 15.78 6.38
N GLY A 44 -11.50 15.03 7.49
CA GLY A 44 -12.67 14.47 8.16
C GLY A 44 -13.46 13.46 7.31
N GLN A 45 -12.99 13.13 6.12
CA GLN A 45 -13.53 12.12 5.22
C GLN A 45 -12.50 11.02 5.03
N GLY A 46 -12.89 9.77 5.33
CA GLY A 46 -12.04 8.61 5.07
C GLY A 46 -11.58 8.54 3.61
N VAL A 47 -10.41 7.94 3.40
CA VAL A 47 -9.73 7.84 2.08
C VAL A 47 -10.60 7.20 1.01
N LEU A 48 -11.49 6.27 1.40
CA LEU A 48 -12.48 5.66 0.51
C LEU A 48 -13.52 6.64 -0.03
N GLY A 49 -13.80 7.71 0.71
CA GLY A 49 -14.66 8.81 0.25
C GLY A 49 -14.02 9.64 -0.85
N TRP A 50 -12.69 9.84 -0.80
CA TRP A 50 -11.92 10.50 -1.84
C TRP A 50 -11.83 9.67 -3.13
N LEU A 51 -11.76 8.35 -3.01
CA LEU A 51 -11.74 7.42 -4.15
C LEU A 51 -13.11 7.25 -4.83
N GLY A 52 -14.15 7.98 -4.40
CA GLY A 52 -15.50 7.91 -4.97
C GLY A 52 -16.25 6.61 -4.67
N LEU A 53 -15.65 5.68 -3.91
CA LEU A 53 -16.30 4.43 -3.48
C LEU A 53 -17.41 4.68 -2.45
N ARG A 54 -17.49 5.91 -1.90
CA ARG A 54 -18.57 6.38 -1.02
C ARG A 54 -19.60 7.24 -1.77
N SER A 55 -19.96 6.88 -2.99
CA SER A 55 -21.16 7.41 -3.65
C SER A 55 -22.07 6.26 -4.03
N SER A 56 -23.24 6.14 -3.37
CA SER A 56 -24.53 5.72 -3.97
C SER A 56 -25.49 4.79 -3.18
N GLN A 57 -25.41 4.54 -1.85
CA GLN A 57 -26.39 3.55 -1.31
C GLN A 57 -26.96 3.60 0.12
N ILE A 58 -26.96 4.74 0.83
CA ILE A 58 -27.62 4.81 2.17
C ILE A 58 -28.69 5.92 2.28
N SER A 59 -29.18 6.49 1.18
CA SER A 59 -30.34 7.40 1.18
C SER A 59 -31.69 6.72 0.90
N GLY A 60 -31.85 5.44 1.30
CA GLY A 60 -33.03 4.63 0.93
C GLY A 60 -33.78 3.89 2.04
N LEU A 61 -33.37 3.96 3.31
CA LEU A 61 -34.03 3.22 4.40
C LEU A 61 -34.17 4.11 5.64
N GLY A 62 -35.12 5.04 5.61
CA GLY A 62 -35.39 5.87 6.79
C GLY A 62 -36.25 7.11 6.56
N ARG A 63 -37.40 6.97 5.92
CA ARG A 63 -38.53 7.88 6.12
C ARG A 63 -39.83 7.08 6.14
N ARG A 64 -40.20 6.62 7.33
CA ARG A 64 -41.61 6.72 7.76
C ARG A 64 -41.84 8.17 8.18
#